data_AF-B8MCK9-F1
#
_entry.id   AF-B8MCK9-F1
#
_cell.length_a   1.000
_cell.length_b   1.000
_cell.length_c   1.000
_cell.angle_alpha   90.00
_cell.angle_beta   90.00
_cell.angle_gamma   90.00
#
_symmetry.space_group_name_H-M   'P 1'
#
loop_
_entity.id
_entity.type
_entity.pdbx_description
1 polymer ?
#
loop_
_entity_poly.entity_id
_entity_poly.type
_entity_poly.pdbx_seq_one_letter_code
_entity_poly.pdbx_strand_id
1 'polypeptide(L)'
;MPPIRKKDPLKSAQNEGKIELAISDLKNGRIRSIREAARIYTIPRTTLQDRLHGVPFQHAIRASNHKLTQFEEESLVKWVLDLTRRGLPPRHFLVRDMANYFLSQRGDQRVGDKWVYNLVQRRPEIESKFSQKYNYERAKCEDSKIIQGHFDRVRDIISEYGILPEDIYNFDETGFAMGLCATAKISIEHGITREEAQVLVQGQVEASQAVTTTPAEPELPTSQAVVRRQFRCSGCNVEGHRINRCPNRTTN
;
A
#
# COMPACT_ATOMS: atom_id res chain seq x y z
N MET A 1 0.09 -8.13 41.26
CA MET A 1 1.09 -9.10 40.72
C MET A 1 2.28 -8.31 40.22
N PRO A 2 3.53 -8.72 40.52
CA PRO A 2 4.70 -8.09 39.92
C PRO A 2 4.69 -8.35 38.40
N PRO A 3 5.12 -7.39 37.57
CA PRO A 3 5.19 -7.60 36.12
C PRO A 3 6.23 -8.69 35.81
N ILE A 4 5.81 -9.69 35.04
CA ILE A 4 6.70 -10.75 34.53
C ILE A 4 7.76 -10.08 33.67
N ARG A 5 9.01 -10.00 34.17
CA ARG A 5 10.15 -9.48 33.39
C ARG A 5 10.29 -10.29 32.10
N LYS A 6 10.14 -9.62 30.96
CA LYS A 6 10.48 -10.20 29.66
C LYS A 6 11.99 -10.51 29.66
N LYS A 7 12.36 -11.76 29.36
CA LYS A 7 13.79 -12.14 29.20
C LYS A 7 14.34 -11.49 27.93
N ASP A 8 15.52 -10.88 28.01
CA ASP A 8 16.21 -10.30 26.85
C ASP A 8 16.53 -11.38 25.81
N PRO A 9 16.07 -11.27 24.55
CA PRO A 9 16.28 -12.26 23.50
C PRO A 9 17.78 -12.51 23.22
N LEU A 10 18.57 -11.44 23.25
CA LEU A 10 20.03 -11.49 23.02
C LEU A 10 20.75 -12.32 24.09
N LYS A 11 20.36 -12.18 25.36
CA LYS A 11 20.94 -12.97 26.46
C LYS A 11 20.57 -14.45 26.35
N SER A 12 19.35 -14.75 25.87
CA SER A 12 18.89 -16.12 25.64
C SER A 12 19.74 -16.81 24.57
N ALA A 13 19.97 -16.15 23.42
CA ALA A 13 20.80 -16.67 22.34
C ALA A 13 22.27 -16.85 22.75
N GLN A 14 22.85 -15.89 23.49
CA GLN A 14 24.21 -16.01 24.02
C GLN A 14 24.38 -17.19 24.98
N ASN A 15 23.40 -17.43 25.84
CA ASN A 15 23.41 -18.58 26.74
C ASN A 15 23.30 -19.90 25.98
N GLU A 16 22.50 -19.95 24.91
CA GLU A 16 22.39 -21.14 24.06
C GLU A 16 23.72 -21.46 23.36
N GLY A 17 24.43 -20.45 22.82
CA GLY A 17 25.76 -20.67 22.22
C GLY A 17 26.80 -21.22 23.22
N LYS A 18 26.74 -20.80 24.49
CA LYS A 18 27.59 -21.37 25.55
C LYS A 18 27.23 -22.82 25.85
N ILE A 19 25.94 -23.17 25.83
CA ILE A 19 25.46 -24.54 26.02
C ILE A 19 25.98 -25.45 24.90
N GLU A 20 25.89 -25.01 23.64
CA GLU A 20 26.38 -25.76 22.49
C GLU A 20 27.90 -25.99 22.56
N LEU A 21 28.67 -24.98 22.93
CA LEU A 21 30.12 -25.10 23.17
C LEU A 21 30.41 -26.12 24.29
N ALA A 22 29.70 -26.04 25.42
CA ALA A 22 29.85 -26.97 26.53
C ALA A 22 29.52 -28.42 26.13
N ILE A 23 28.47 -28.63 25.33
CA ILE A 23 28.11 -29.96 24.80
C ILE A 23 29.20 -30.46 23.85
N SER A 24 29.74 -29.59 22.99
CA SER A 24 30.81 -29.96 22.06
C SER A 24 32.07 -30.41 22.79
N ASP A 25 32.48 -29.70 23.84
CA ASP A 25 33.67 -30.02 24.64
C ASP A 25 33.51 -31.29 25.48
N LEU A 26 32.29 -31.56 25.98
CA LEU A 26 31.96 -32.83 26.63
C LEU A 26 32.01 -34.00 25.65
N LYS A 27 31.48 -33.83 24.42
CA LYS A 27 31.53 -34.86 23.37
C LYS A 27 32.95 -35.11 22.85
N ASN A 28 33.75 -34.05 22.74
CA ASN A 28 35.15 -34.12 22.30
C ASN A 28 36.11 -34.57 23.41
N GLY A 29 35.61 -34.83 24.63
CA GLY A 29 36.42 -35.30 25.76
C GLY A 29 37.39 -34.27 26.34
N ARG A 30 37.28 -32.99 25.95
CA ARG A 30 38.09 -31.88 26.53
C ARG A 30 37.74 -31.64 27.99
N ILE A 31 36.47 -31.83 28.33
CA ILE A 31 35.95 -31.75 29.69
C ILE A 31 35.32 -33.10 30.03
N ARG A 32 35.63 -33.64 31.20
CA ARG A 32 35.20 -35.00 31.58
C ARG A 32 33.89 -35.03 32.36
N SER A 33 33.47 -33.90 32.94
CA SER A 33 32.32 -33.82 33.83
C SER A 33 31.35 -32.70 33.44
N ILE A 34 30.05 -33.02 33.46
CA ILE A 34 28.96 -32.04 33.28
C ILE A 34 29.05 -30.92 34.33
N ARG A 35 29.47 -31.24 35.57
CA ARG A 35 29.62 -30.24 36.64
C ARG A 35 30.74 -29.24 36.34
N GLU A 36 31.82 -29.74 35.77
CA GLU A 36 32.99 -28.94 35.42
C GLU A 36 32.69 -28.04 34.23
N ALA A 37 32.05 -28.59 33.18
CA ALA A 37 31.58 -27.82 32.03
C ALA A 37 30.62 -26.70 32.43
N ALA A 38 29.64 -26.99 33.30
CA ALA A 38 28.71 -26.00 33.83
C ALA A 38 29.43 -24.83 34.54
N ARG A 39 30.51 -25.11 35.28
CA ARG A 39 31.30 -24.10 35.98
C ARG A 39 32.14 -23.25 35.02
N ILE A 40 32.82 -23.88 34.05
CA ILE A 40 33.66 -23.19 33.05
C ILE A 40 32.81 -22.24 32.21
N TYR A 41 31.68 -22.74 31.70
CA TYR A 41 30.81 -21.97 30.82
C TYR A 41 29.81 -21.07 31.57
N THR A 42 29.79 -21.11 32.90
CA THR A 42 28.87 -20.34 33.76
C THR A 42 27.40 -20.59 33.42
N ILE A 43 27.02 -21.87 33.28
CA ILE A 43 25.66 -22.31 32.92
C ILE A 43 25.07 -23.14 34.08
N PRO A 44 23.76 -23.04 34.37
CA PRO A 44 23.12 -23.96 35.30
C PRO A 44 23.29 -25.43 34.86
N ARG A 45 23.77 -26.28 35.77
CA ARG A 45 24.00 -27.70 35.50
C ARG A 45 22.74 -28.41 34.97
N THR A 46 21.57 -28.09 35.52
CA THR A 46 20.28 -28.66 35.12
C THR A 46 20.00 -28.39 33.65
N THR A 47 20.17 -27.13 33.20
CA THR A 47 19.96 -26.75 31.79
C THR A 47 20.91 -27.49 30.84
N LEU A 48 22.18 -27.65 31.22
CA LEU A 48 23.15 -28.43 30.43
C LEU A 48 22.78 -29.91 30.36
N GLN A 49 22.30 -30.47 31.47
CA GLN A 49 21.84 -31.86 31.55
C GLN A 49 20.57 -32.09 30.70
N ASP A 50 19.58 -31.20 30.80
CA ASP A 50 18.36 -31.24 29.99
C ASP A 50 18.68 -31.21 28.49
N ARG A 51 19.63 -30.36 28.09
CA ARG A 51 20.10 -30.25 26.70
C ARG A 51 20.83 -31.51 26.22
N LEU A 52 21.63 -32.15 27.08
CA LEU A 52 22.25 -33.45 26.78
C LEU A 52 21.21 -34.57 26.64
N HIS A 53 20.12 -34.50 27.39
CA HIS A 53 18.97 -35.40 27.24
C HIS A 53 18.07 -35.06 26.04
N GLY A 54 18.44 -34.08 25.22
CA GLY A 54 17.77 -33.76 23.96
C GLY A 54 16.65 -32.73 24.07
N VAL A 55 16.50 -32.03 25.22
CA VAL A 55 15.53 -30.93 25.34
C VAL A 55 15.98 -29.77 24.44
N PRO A 56 15.23 -29.41 23.38
CA PRO A 56 15.69 -28.41 22.43
C PRO A 56 15.56 -26.99 22.98
N PHE A 57 16.24 -26.05 22.33
CA PHE A 57 16.09 -24.64 22.64
C PHE A 57 14.67 -24.16 22.36
N GLN A 58 14.01 -23.60 23.37
CA GLN A 58 12.60 -23.21 23.26
C GLN A 58 12.34 -22.21 22.12
N HIS A 59 13.29 -21.30 21.84
CA HIS A 59 13.15 -20.35 20.74
C HIS A 59 13.43 -20.97 19.36
N ALA A 60 14.10 -22.13 19.29
CA ALA A 60 14.26 -22.88 18.05
C ALA A 60 13.04 -23.79 17.77
N ILE A 61 12.26 -24.13 18.80
CA ILE A 61 11.04 -24.91 18.65
C ILE A 61 9.91 -24.02 18.13
N ARG A 62 9.22 -24.49 17.09
CA ARG A 62 7.98 -23.87 16.60
C ARG A 62 6.92 -23.92 17.70
N ALA A 63 6.34 -22.76 18.03
CA ALA A 63 5.29 -22.69 19.05
C ALA A 63 4.12 -23.65 18.74
N SER A 64 3.56 -24.28 19.77
CA SER A 64 2.46 -25.26 19.68
C SER A 64 1.17 -24.72 19.04
N ASN A 65 1.07 -23.41 18.85
CA ASN A 65 -0.17 -22.74 18.41
C ASN A 65 -0.33 -22.71 16.88
N HIS A 66 0.44 -23.49 16.13
CA HIS A 66 0.27 -23.59 14.68
C HIS A 66 -0.78 -24.65 14.33
N LYS A 67 -1.78 -24.25 13.55
CA LYS A 67 -2.83 -25.16 13.06
C LYS A 67 -2.35 -26.06 11.93
N LEU A 68 -1.47 -25.55 11.06
CA LEU A 68 -0.88 -26.31 9.95
C LEU A 68 0.49 -26.84 10.32
N THR A 69 0.84 -28.00 9.77
CA THR A 69 2.23 -28.49 9.82
C THR A 69 3.17 -27.56 9.06
N GLN A 70 4.46 -27.69 9.32
CA GLN A 70 5.47 -26.83 8.68
C GLN A 70 5.43 -27.01 7.15
N PHE A 71 5.36 -28.25 6.69
CA PHE A 71 5.29 -28.58 5.27
C PHE A 71 4.02 -28.04 4.58
N GLU A 72 2.87 -28.09 5.26
CA GLU A 72 1.63 -27.52 4.72
C GLU A 72 1.67 -26.00 4.63
N GLU A 73 2.17 -25.33 5.67
CA GLU A 73 2.32 -23.87 5.64
C GLU A 73 3.32 -23.45 4.55
N GLU A 74 4.42 -24.19 4.36
CA GLU A 74 5.36 -23.97 3.26
C GLU A 74 4.74 -24.20 1.89
N SER A 75 3.92 -25.25 1.73
CA SER A 75 3.22 -25.54 0.47
C SER A 75 2.18 -24.47 0.15
N LEU A 76 1.43 -24.01 1.16
CA LEU A 76 0.49 -22.90 1.05
C LEU A 76 1.20 -21.62 0.63
N VAL A 77 2.35 -21.32 1.24
CA VAL A 77 3.15 -20.14 0.89
C VAL A 77 3.65 -20.21 -0.55
N LYS A 78 4.19 -21.36 -0.98
CA LYS A 78 4.61 -21.58 -2.37
C LYS A 78 3.45 -21.39 -3.35
N TRP A 79 2.27 -21.91 -3.01
CA TRP A 79 1.07 -21.75 -3.82
C TRP A 79 0.63 -20.29 -3.95
N VAL A 80 0.66 -19.51 -2.86
CA VAL A 80 0.39 -18.05 -2.90
C VAL A 80 1.38 -17.33 -3.82
N LEU A 81 2.68 -17.63 -3.69
CA LEU A 81 3.71 -17.02 -4.52
C LEU A 81 3.57 -17.36 -6.01
N ASP A 82 3.23 -18.62 -6.32
CA ASP A 82 2.99 -19.05 -7.70
C ASP A 82 1.80 -18.33 -8.32
N LEU A 83 0.70 -18.17 -7.58
CA LEU A 83 -0.46 -17.39 -8.02
C LEU A 83 -0.13 -15.91 -8.27
N THR A 84 0.67 -15.31 -7.38
CA THR A 84 1.13 -13.92 -7.55
C THR A 84 1.99 -13.76 -8.82
N ARG A 85 2.89 -14.72 -9.12
CA ARG A 85 3.69 -14.71 -10.35
C ARG A 85 2.85 -14.78 -11.62
N ARG A 86 1.69 -15.44 -11.56
CA ARG A 86 0.72 -15.50 -12.67
C ARG A 86 -0.18 -14.27 -12.78
N GLY A 87 0.03 -13.26 -11.93
CA GLY A 87 -0.81 -12.05 -11.90
C GLY A 87 -2.17 -12.24 -11.22
N LEU A 88 -2.36 -13.34 -10.47
CA LEU A 88 -3.62 -13.68 -9.81
C LEU A 88 -3.42 -13.81 -8.28
N PRO A 89 -2.97 -12.76 -7.57
CA PRO A 89 -2.72 -12.84 -6.15
C PRO A 89 -4.00 -13.23 -5.39
N PRO A 90 -3.97 -14.28 -4.56
CA PRO A 90 -5.16 -14.77 -3.87
C PRO A 90 -5.61 -13.79 -2.79
N ARG A 91 -6.92 -13.60 -2.66
CA ARG A 91 -7.51 -12.84 -1.55
C ARG A 91 -7.37 -13.64 -0.24
N HIS A 92 -7.39 -12.94 0.90
CA HIS A 92 -7.27 -13.56 2.22
C HIS A 92 -8.28 -14.68 2.46
N PHE A 93 -9.53 -14.51 2.02
CA PHE A 93 -10.56 -15.54 2.10
C PHE A 93 -10.14 -16.84 1.39
N LEU A 94 -9.58 -16.74 0.18
CA LEU A 94 -9.17 -17.91 -0.59
C LEU A 94 -7.97 -18.64 0.07
N VAL A 95 -7.03 -17.88 0.64
CA VAL A 95 -5.92 -18.45 1.41
C VAL A 95 -6.43 -19.20 2.64
N ARG A 96 -7.45 -18.65 3.30
CA ARG A 96 -8.11 -19.28 4.45
C ARG A 96 -8.82 -20.57 4.04
N ASP A 97 -9.51 -20.58 2.90
CA ASP A 97 -10.20 -21.75 2.39
C ASP A 97 -9.23 -22.87 2.03
N MET A 98 -8.09 -22.52 1.42
CA MET A 98 -7.04 -23.50 1.15
C MET A 98 -6.45 -24.09 2.46
N ALA A 99 -6.24 -23.26 3.48
CA ALA A 99 -5.82 -23.75 4.79
C ALA A 99 -6.89 -24.67 5.44
N ASN A 100 -8.17 -24.30 5.34
CA ASN A 100 -9.27 -25.14 5.83
C ASN A 100 -9.40 -26.45 5.04
N TYR A 101 -9.07 -26.45 3.75
CA TYR A 101 -9.03 -27.66 2.95
C TYR A 101 -8.01 -28.65 3.50
N PHE A 102 -6.78 -28.22 3.79
CA PHE A 102 -5.77 -29.09 4.42
C PHE A 102 -6.23 -29.65 5.77
N LEU A 103 -6.85 -28.81 6.61
CA LEU A 103 -7.38 -29.24 7.91
C LEU A 103 -8.54 -30.23 7.77
N SER A 104 -9.40 -30.05 6.77
CA SER A 104 -10.52 -30.96 6.52
C SER A 104 -10.07 -32.38 6.16
N GLN A 105 -8.93 -32.52 5.48
CA GLN A 105 -8.32 -33.83 5.18
C GLN A 105 -7.86 -34.57 6.44
N ARG A 106 -7.59 -33.84 7.53
CA ARG A 106 -7.16 -34.38 8.82
C ARG A 106 -8.30 -34.53 9.83
N GLY A 107 -9.48 -34.02 9.52
CA GLY A 107 -10.59 -33.92 10.48
C GLY A 107 -10.40 -32.83 11.54
N ASP A 108 -9.53 -31.85 11.30
CA ASP A 108 -9.21 -30.79 12.24
C ASP A 108 -10.18 -29.61 12.18
N GLN A 109 -10.23 -28.83 13.27
CA GLN A 109 -11.06 -27.62 13.35
C GLN A 109 -10.54 -26.52 12.43
N ARG A 110 -11.47 -25.82 11.77
CA ARG A 110 -11.21 -24.68 10.87
C ARG A 110 -10.37 -23.57 11.52
N VAL A 111 -9.61 -22.84 10.69
CA VAL A 111 -8.87 -21.66 11.13
C VAL A 111 -9.79 -20.46 11.39
N GLY A 112 -9.43 -19.64 12.37
CA GLY A 112 -10.14 -18.39 12.67
C GLY A 112 -9.89 -17.28 11.64
N ASP A 113 -10.71 -16.23 11.68
CA ASP A 113 -10.70 -15.13 10.70
C ASP A 113 -9.36 -14.40 10.62
N LYS A 114 -8.73 -14.18 11.79
CA LYS A 114 -7.45 -13.47 11.90
C LYS A 114 -6.24 -14.34 11.53
N TRP A 115 -6.44 -15.62 11.22
CA TRP A 115 -5.33 -16.54 11.01
C TRP A 115 -4.44 -16.14 9.81
N VAL A 116 -5.03 -15.66 8.72
CA VAL A 116 -4.30 -15.24 7.52
C VAL A 116 -3.47 -13.97 7.78
N TYR A 117 -4.01 -13.02 8.54
CA TYR A 117 -3.24 -11.83 8.96
C TYR A 117 -2.00 -12.23 9.76
N ASN A 118 -2.16 -13.17 10.69
CA ASN A 118 -1.04 -13.69 11.47
C ASN A 118 -0.07 -14.49 10.59
N LEU A 119 -0.54 -15.20 9.56
CA LEU A 119 0.32 -15.89 8.60
C LEU A 119 1.23 -14.90 7.87
N VAL A 120 0.66 -13.82 7.33
CA VAL A 120 1.41 -12.77 6.63
C VAL A 120 2.44 -12.10 7.57
N GLN A 121 2.09 -11.86 8.83
CA GLN A 121 3.03 -11.31 9.81
C GLN A 121 4.19 -12.26 10.16
N ARG A 122 3.95 -13.57 10.14
CA ARG A 122 4.97 -14.59 10.46
C ARG A 122 5.87 -14.94 9.28
N ARG A 123 5.38 -14.79 8.05
CA ARG A 123 6.05 -15.22 6.82
C ARG A 123 6.38 -13.99 5.98
N PRO A 124 7.57 -13.37 6.14
CA PRO A 124 7.95 -12.17 5.41
C PRO A 124 8.07 -12.41 3.89
N GLU A 125 8.02 -13.68 3.44
CA GLU A 125 7.96 -14.01 2.02
C GLU A 125 6.65 -13.56 1.35
N ILE A 126 5.57 -13.35 2.12
CA ILE A 126 4.28 -12.92 1.61
C ILE A 126 3.94 -11.54 2.18
N GLU A 127 3.59 -10.62 1.30
CA GLU A 127 3.06 -9.32 1.68
C GLU A 127 1.61 -9.18 1.21
N SER A 128 0.79 -8.53 2.06
CA SER A 128 -0.56 -8.15 1.68
C SER A 128 -0.54 -6.72 1.17
N LYS A 129 -0.83 -6.51 -0.12
CA LYS A 129 -0.98 -5.18 -0.74
C LYS A 129 -2.37 -5.03 -1.33
N PHE A 130 -2.92 -3.81 -1.24
CA PHE A 130 -4.15 -3.49 -1.94
C PHE A 130 -3.86 -3.34 -3.44
N SER A 131 -4.60 -4.06 -4.27
CA SER A 131 -4.60 -3.81 -5.72
C SER A 131 -5.22 -2.45 -5.99
N GLN A 132 -4.45 -1.53 -6.56
CA GLN A 132 -5.01 -0.30 -7.09
C GLN A 132 -5.73 -0.61 -8.40
N LYS A 133 -6.93 -0.03 -8.60
CA LYS A 133 -7.62 -0.13 -9.88
C LYS A 133 -6.79 0.61 -10.91
N TYR A 134 -6.30 -0.12 -11.91
CA TYR A 134 -5.60 0.49 -13.02
C TYR A 134 -6.61 1.09 -14.00
N ASN A 135 -6.40 2.33 -14.44
CA ASN A 135 -7.28 2.93 -15.44
C ASN A 135 -7.05 2.20 -16.78
N TYR A 136 -8.10 1.56 -17.29
CA TYR A 136 -8.05 0.78 -18.52
C TYR A 136 -7.71 1.62 -19.76
N GLU A 137 -8.19 2.86 -19.82
CA GLU A 137 -7.87 3.78 -20.91
C GLU A 137 -6.39 4.14 -20.89
N ARG A 138 -5.83 4.36 -19.69
CA ARG A 138 -4.39 4.57 -19.51
C ARG A 138 -3.60 3.34 -19.98
N ALA A 139 -4.02 2.13 -19.62
CA ALA A 139 -3.36 0.90 -20.06
C ALA A 139 -3.28 0.73 -21.59
N LYS A 140 -4.29 1.22 -22.33
CA LYS A 140 -4.28 1.18 -23.79
C LYS A 140 -3.29 2.15 -24.41
N CYS A 141 -3.02 3.27 -23.75
CA CYS A 141 -2.16 4.33 -24.24
C CYS A 141 -0.70 4.17 -23.80
N GLU A 142 -0.40 3.22 -22.91
CA GLU A 142 0.95 2.98 -22.39
C GLU A 142 1.72 1.96 -23.22
N ASP A 143 2.36 2.43 -24.30
CA ASP A 143 3.41 1.66 -24.96
C ASP A 143 4.74 1.87 -24.23
N SER A 144 5.25 0.79 -23.61
CA SER A 144 6.51 0.80 -22.86
C SER A 144 7.67 1.39 -23.66
N LYS A 145 7.75 1.13 -24.97
CA LYS A 145 8.85 1.64 -25.82
C LYS A 145 8.76 3.15 -26.00
N ILE A 146 7.55 3.67 -26.18
CA ILE A 146 7.32 5.11 -26.37
C ILE A 146 7.61 5.85 -25.06
N ILE A 147 7.15 5.30 -23.93
CA ILE A 147 7.37 5.86 -22.61
C ILE A 147 8.87 5.86 -22.27
N GLN A 148 9.55 4.73 -22.43
CA GLN A 148 11.00 4.65 -22.20
C GLN A 148 11.76 5.62 -23.09
N GLY A 149 11.49 5.64 -24.40
CA GLY A 149 12.15 6.55 -25.33
C GLY A 149 11.86 8.04 -25.06
N HIS A 150 10.74 8.38 -24.41
CA HIS A 150 10.49 9.72 -23.90
C HIS A 150 11.39 10.03 -22.71
N PHE A 151 11.41 9.16 -21.68
CA PHE A 151 12.23 9.38 -20.48
C PHE A 151 13.74 9.36 -20.75
N ASP A 152 14.20 8.55 -21.70
CA ASP A 152 15.60 8.54 -22.12
C ASP A 152 15.99 9.88 -22.75
N ARG A 153 15.17 10.42 -23.67
CA ARG A 153 15.39 11.76 -24.24
C ARG A 153 15.37 12.86 -23.18
N VAL A 154 14.46 12.79 -22.22
CA VAL A 154 14.41 13.75 -21.11
C VAL A 154 15.69 13.67 -20.27
N ARG A 155 16.20 12.45 -19.99
CA ARG A 155 17.45 12.23 -19.26
C ARG A 155 18.66 12.78 -20.02
N ASP A 156 18.70 12.59 -21.34
CA ASP A 156 19.76 13.11 -22.20
C ASP A 156 19.81 14.64 -22.15
N ILE A 157 18.66 15.30 -22.25
CA ILE A 157 18.54 16.77 -22.14
C ILE A 157 18.97 17.25 -20.75
N ILE A 158 18.51 16.60 -19.68
CA ILE A 158 18.92 16.97 -18.31
C ILE A 158 20.45 16.89 -18.17
N SER A 159 21.07 15.86 -18.74
CA SER A 159 22.52 15.68 -18.71
C SER A 159 23.27 16.68 -19.61
N GLU A 160 22.74 16.98 -20.80
CA GLU A 160 23.36 17.89 -21.77
C GLU A 160 23.41 19.33 -21.25
N TYR A 161 22.31 19.78 -20.65
CA TYR A 161 22.16 21.15 -20.14
C TYR A 161 22.52 21.28 -18.65
N GLY A 162 22.89 20.19 -17.98
CA GLY A 162 23.26 20.19 -16.57
C GLY A 162 22.14 20.64 -15.63
N ILE A 163 20.88 20.31 -15.97
CA ILE A 163 19.71 20.72 -15.20
C ILE A 163 19.75 20.00 -13.84
N LEU A 164 19.71 20.76 -12.76
CA LEU A 164 19.71 20.21 -11.41
C LEU A 164 18.33 19.67 -11.04
N PRO A 165 18.24 18.60 -10.23
CA PRO A 165 16.96 18.07 -9.77
C PRO A 165 16.07 19.13 -9.08
N GLU A 166 16.67 20.12 -8.43
CA GLU A 166 15.99 21.24 -7.78
C GLU A 166 15.25 22.16 -8.76
N ASP A 167 15.66 22.17 -10.03
CA ASP A 167 15.09 23.00 -11.09
C ASP A 167 14.01 22.27 -11.92
N ILE A 168 13.66 21.03 -11.54
CA ILE A 168 12.63 20.23 -12.20
C ILE A 168 11.30 20.39 -11.45
N TYR A 169 10.37 21.13 -12.05
CA TYR A 169 9.04 21.35 -11.49
C TYR A 169 8.00 20.48 -12.20
N ASN A 170 7.16 19.78 -11.42
CA ASN A 170 5.96 19.15 -11.97
C ASN A 170 4.86 20.21 -12.11
N PHE A 171 4.26 20.28 -13.30
CA PHE A 171 3.13 21.17 -13.56
C PHE A 171 1.95 20.34 -14.08
N ASP A 172 0.97 20.10 -13.22
CA ASP A 172 -0.25 19.37 -13.54
C ASP A 172 -1.51 20.15 -13.14
N GLU A 173 -2.61 19.90 -13.86
CA GLU A 173 -3.90 20.47 -13.53
C GLU A 173 -4.61 19.55 -12.53
N THR A 174 -4.71 20.01 -11.28
CA THR A 174 -5.56 19.36 -10.29
C THR A 174 -6.96 19.95 -10.37
N GLY A 175 -7.92 19.20 -10.92
CA GLY A 175 -9.32 19.64 -11.00
C GLY A 175 -9.95 19.79 -9.61
N PHE A 176 -10.25 21.03 -9.20
CA PHE A 176 -11.08 21.29 -8.04
C PHE A 176 -12.56 21.10 -8.40
N ALA A 177 -13.11 19.94 -8.05
CA ALA A 177 -14.54 19.68 -8.20
C ALA A 177 -15.31 20.32 -7.03
N MET A 178 -15.76 21.57 -7.21
CA MET A 178 -16.66 22.22 -6.25
C MET A 178 -17.96 21.40 -6.12
N GLY A 179 -18.32 21.00 -4.91
CA GLY A 179 -19.56 20.27 -4.60
C GLY A 179 -19.42 18.75 -4.40
N LEU A 180 -18.23 18.16 -4.59
CA LEU A 180 -17.97 16.79 -4.14
C LEU A 180 -17.47 16.81 -2.69
N CYS A 181 -18.39 16.71 -1.73
CA CYS A 181 -18.04 16.56 -0.32
C CYS A 181 -17.30 15.22 -0.11
N ALA A 182 -15.98 15.28 0.08
CA ALA A 182 -15.25 14.16 0.65
C ALA A 182 -15.71 13.96 2.10
N THR A 183 -15.86 12.70 2.54
CA THR A 183 -16.18 12.38 3.92
C THR A 183 -15.01 12.75 4.83
N ALA A 184 -15.12 13.90 5.51
CA ALA A 184 -14.17 14.30 6.53
C ALA A 184 -14.44 13.50 7.82
N LYS A 185 -13.46 12.69 8.24
CA LYS A 185 -13.53 12.00 9.53
C LYS A 185 -12.98 12.92 10.62
N ILE A 186 -13.87 13.65 11.28
CA ILE A 186 -13.53 14.47 12.43
C ILE A 186 -13.38 13.54 13.64
N SER A 187 -12.18 13.47 14.22
CA SER A 187 -11.91 12.68 15.43
C SER A 187 -11.91 13.64 16.61
N ILE A 188 -12.98 13.64 17.43
CA ILE A 188 -13.05 14.41 18.68
C ILE A 188 -13.31 13.42 19.82
N GLU A 189 -12.64 13.60 20.96
CA GLU A 189 -12.68 12.68 22.11
C GLU A 189 -14.07 12.52 22.74
N HIS A 190 -14.98 13.46 22.52
CA HIS A 190 -16.38 13.37 22.92
C HIS A 190 -17.24 13.70 21.69
N GLY A 191 -18.04 12.73 21.23
CA GLY A 191 -18.81 12.84 20.00
C GLY A 191 -19.77 14.04 20.02
N ILE A 192 -19.98 14.63 18.84
CA ILE A 192 -20.84 15.81 18.64
C ILE A 192 -22.31 15.40 18.86
N THR A 193 -23.06 16.20 19.61
CA THR A 193 -24.52 16.01 19.76
C THR A 193 -25.25 16.41 18.48
N ARG A 194 -26.47 15.88 18.28
CA ARG A 194 -27.26 16.13 17.05
C ARG A 194 -27.53 17.63 16.81
N GLU A 195 -27.66 18.39 17.89
CA GLU A 195 -27.90 19.84 17.87
C GLU A 195 -26.65 20.61 17.43
N GLU A 196 -25.48 20.26 17.96
CA GLU A 196 -24.19 20.84 17.56
C GLU A 196 -23.85 20.53 16.09
N ALA A 197 -24.18 19.32 15.62
CA ALA A 197 -24.03 18.97 14.21
C ALA A 197 -24.94 19.78 13.28
N GLN A 198 -26.17 20.11 13.71
CA GLN A 198 -27.09 20.97 12.95
C GLN A 198 -26.60 22.41 12.87
N VAL A 199 -26.07 22.96 13.95
CA VAL A 199 -25.52 24.34 13.98
C VAL A 199 -24.31 24.47 13.04
N LEU A 200 -23.43 23.46 13.00
CA LEU A 200 -22.29 23.44 12.08
C LEU A 200 -22.71 23.39 10.60
N VAL A 201 -23.75 22.61 10.29
CA VAL A 201 -24.29 22.55 8.91
C VAL A 201 -24.98 23.85 8.53
N GLN A 202 -25.76 24.47 9.42
CA GLN A 202 -26.40 25.77 9.16
C GLN A 202 -25.38 26.89 8.95
N GLY A 203 -24.31 26.95 9.78
CA GLY A 203 -23.25 27.94 9.61
C GLY A 203 -22.50 27.83 8.28
N GLN A 204 -22.36 26.61 7.72
CA GLN A 204 -21.77 26.42 6.39
C GLN A 204 -22.71 26.81 5.25
N VAL A 205 -24.02 26.61 5.40
CA VAL A 205 -25.03 27.07 4.43
C VAL A 205 -25.11 28.60 4.40
N GLU A 206 -25.07 29.25 5.57
CA GLU A 206 -25.07 30.71 5.68
C GLU A 206 -23.78 31.34 5.14
N ALA A 207 -22.60 30.76 5.41
CA ALA A 207 -21.34 31.21 4.81
C ALA A 207 -21.34 31.07 3.27
N SER A 208 -22.02 30.05 2.73
CA SER A 208 -22.18 29.87 1.28
C SER A 208 -23.13 30.90 0.66
N GLN A 209 -24.16 31.34 1.40
CA GLN A 209 -25.10 32.37 0.95
C GLN A 209 -24.52 33.79 1.08
N ALA A 210 -23.71 34.06 2.11
CA ALA A 210 -23.07 35.37 2.31
C ALA A 210 -22.03 35.73 1.23
N VAL A 211 -21.45 34.73 0.54
CA VAL A 211 -20.52 34.95 -0.58
C VAL A 211 -21.25 35.39 -1.86
N THR A 212 -22.59 35.27 -1.94
CA THR A 212 -23.38 35.63 -3.14
C THR A 212 -23.81 37.11 -3.19
N THR A 213 -23.49 37.93 -2.18
CA THR A 213 -23.76 39.39 -2.25
C THR A 213 -22.47 40.21 -2.14
N THR A 214 -21.77 40.35 -3.26
CA THR A 214 -20.80 41.42 -3.44
C THR A 214 -21.52 42.76 -3.65
N PRO A 215 -21.19 43.82 -2.89
CA PRO A 215 -21.52 45.20 -3.28
C PRO A 215 -20.73 45.56 -4.54
N ALA A 216 -21.38 46.24 -5.48
CA ALA A 216 -20.82 46.67 -6.75
C ALA A 216 -19.47 47.40 -6.59
N GLU A 217 -18.41 46.83 -7.20
CA GLU A 217 -17.12 47.50 -7.44
C GLU A 217 -17.20 48.34 -8.74
N PRO A 218 -16.46 49.47 -8.84
CA PRO A 218 -16.57 50.39 -9.95
C PRO A 218 -15.98 49.83 -11.24
N GLU A 219 -16.67 50.09 -12.35
CA GLU A 219 -16.34 49.57 -13.68
C GLU A 219 -14.93 49.95 -14.15
N LEU A 220 -14.08 48.94 -14.36
CA LEU A 220 -12.87 49.00 -15.19
C LEU A 220 -13.26 48.84 -16.68
N PRO A 221 -12.49 49.44 -17.61
CA PRO A 221 -12.93 49.68 -18.97
C PRO A 221 -13.25 48.38 -19.71
N THR A 222 -14.38 48.42 -20.43
CA THR A 222 -14.93 47.34 -21.24
C THR A 222 -13.91 46.82 -22.25
N SER A 223 -13.53 45.55 -22.10
CA SER A 223 -12.88 44.78 -23.16
C SER A 223 -13.83 44.72 -24.36
N GLN A 224 -13.36 45.19 -25.52
CA GLN A 224 -14.14 45.23 -26.75
C GLN A 224 -14.65 43.84 -27.11
N ALA A 225 -15.95 43.74 -27.40
CA ALA A 225 -16.52 42.52 -27.96
C ALA A 225 -15.80 42.18 -29.27
N VAL A 226 -15.29 40.95 -29.38
CA VAL A 226 -14.78 40.42 -30.64
C VAL A 226 -15.92 40.41 -31.65
N VAL A 227 -15.91 41.37 -32.57
CA VAL A 227 -16.86 41.44 -33.69
C VAL A 227 -16.66 40.19 -34.54
N ARG A 228 -17.65 39.28 -34.55
CA ARG A 228 -17.67 38.18 -35.51
C ARG A 228 -17.60 38.77 -36.91
N ARG A 229 -16.59 38.38 -37.69
CA ARG A 229 -16.51 38.74 -39.12
C ARG A 229 -17.83 38.36 -39.80
N GLN A 230 -18.45 39.34 -40.47
CA GLN A 230 -19.65 39.09 -41.26
C GLN A 230 -19.27 38.12 -42.39
N PHE A 231 -20.02 37.02 -42.52
CA PHE A 231 -19.77 36.05 -43.57
C PHE A 231 -20.22 36.64 -44.92
N ARG A 232 -19.35 36.54 -45.93
CA ARG A 232 -19.61 36.99 -47.30
C ARG A 232 -20.04 35.82 -48.18
N CYS A 233 -20.96 36.08 -49.10
CA CYS A 233 -21.34 35.10 -50.11
C CYS A 233 -20.14 34.83 -51.04
N SER A 234 -19.72 33.58 -51.20
CA SER A 234 -18.60 33.21 -52.08
C SER A 234 -18.84 33.45 -53.58
N GLY A 235 -20.09 33.66 -54.00
CA GLY A 235 -20.43 33.95 -55.39
C GLY A 235 -20.40 35.45 -55.75
N CYS A 236 -20.96 36.32 -54.90
CA CYS A 236 -21.07 37.76 -55.18
C CYS A 236 -20.32 38.67 -54.18
N ASN A 237 -19.67 38.09 -53.18
CA ASN A 237 -18.89 38.77 -52.13
C ASN A 237 -19.65 39.81 -51.27
N VAL A 238 -20.99 39.77 -51.31
CA VAL A 238 -21.89 40.60 -50.50
C VAL A 238 -22.16 39.94 -49.15
N GLU A 239 -22.21 40.73 -48.08
CA GLU A 239 -22.48 40.27 -46.71
C GLU A 239 -23.97 39.92 -46.50
N GLY A 240 -24.25 38.97 -45.61
CA GLY A 240 -25.63 38.70 -45.12
C GLY A 240 -26.37 37.52 -45.75
N HIS A 241 -25.78 36.79 -46.72
CA HIS A 241 -26.38 35.57 -47.26
C HIS A 241 -25.33 34.53 -47.69
N ARG A 242 -25.73 33.26 -47.75
CA ARG A 242 -24.90 32.15 -48.25
C ARG A 242 -25.14 31.95 -49.75
N ILE A 243 -24.18 31.33 -50.45
CA ILE A 243 -24.22 31.12 -51.91
C ILE A 243 -25.49 30.43 -52.42
N ASN A 244 -26.09 29.54 -51.62
CA ASN A 244 -27.33 28.83 -51.97
C ASN A 244 -28.57 29.74 -52.04
N ARG A 245 -28.49 30.97 -51.52
CA ARG A 245 -29.53 32.01 -51.56
C ARG A 245 -29.07 33.24 -52.33
N CYS A 246 -28.04 33.12 -53.16
CA CYS A 246 -27.49 34.25 -53.89
C CYS A 246 -28.41 34.64 -55.08
N PRO A 247 -28.86 35.91 -55.17
CA PRO A 247 -29.72 36.36 -56.26
C PRO A 247 -29.00 36.40 -57.62
N ASN A 248 -27.65 36.46 -57.63
CA ASN A 248 -26.83 36.43 -58.84
C ASN A 248 -26.36 35.03 -59.23
N ARG A 249 -26.94 33.97 -58.65
CA ARG A 249 -26.57 32.59 -59.00
C ARG A 249 -27.14 32.24 -60.38
N THR A 250 -26.34 32.38 -61.42
CA THR A 250 -26.65 31.82 -62.74
C THR A 250 -26.71 30.30 -62.62
N THR A 251 -27.91 29.75 -62.81
CA THR A 251 -28.12 28.31 -62.98
C THR A 251 -27.69 27.92 -64.38
N ASN A 252 -26.49 27.35 -64.50
CA ASN A 252 -26.17 26.40 -65.56
C ASN A 252 -26.33 24.99 -65.01
#